data_AF-A0A2W6XV28-F1
#
_entry.id   AF-A0A2W6XV28-F1
#
_cell.length_a   1.000
_cell.length_b   1.000
_cell.length_c   1.000
_cell.angle_alpha   90.00
_cell.angle_beta   90.00
_cell.angle_gamma   90.00
#
_symmetry.space_group_name_H-M   'P 1'
#
loop_
_entity.id
_entity.type
_entity.pdbx_description
1 polymer ?
#
loop_
_entity_poly.entity_id
_entity_poly.type
_entity_poly.pdbx_seq_one_letter_code
_entity_poly.pdbx_strand_id
1 'polypeptide(L)'
;MGQILVRNIDDEVIAGLKVRARLAGVSLETFARDTLKAAAPLNGDEKLALLAEFHRKYGPLTVDTPPEEMIRQARAERDDRC
;
A
#
# COMPACT_ATOMS: atom_id res chain seq x y z
N MET A 1 -0.71 9.68 1.23
CA MET A 1 -0.14 9.92 -0.12
C MET A 1 1.35 9.66 -0.01
N GLY A 2 1.89 8.65 -0.71
CA GLY A 2 3.30 8.27 -0.65
C GLY A 2 4.03 8.67 -1.93
N GLN A 3 5.33 8.94 -1.84
CA GLN A 3 6.18 9.27 -2.98
C GLN A 3 7.31 8.25 -3.09
N ILE A 4 7.60 7.80 -4.32
CA ILE A 4 8.68 6.86 -4.61
C ILE A 4 9.62 7.53 -5.62
N LEU A 5 10.92 7.49 -5.34
CA LEU A 5 11.97 7.93 -6.26
C LEU A 5 12.62 6.70 -6.89
N VAL A 6 12.45 6.52 -8.20
CA VAL A 6 13.12 5.46 -8.96
C VAL A 6 14.34 6.05 -9.66
N ARG A 7 15.53 5.54 -9.34
CA ARG A 7 16.82 6.01 -9.88
C ARG A 7 17.38 5.01 -10.88
N ASN A 8 18.35 5.44 -11.69
CA ASN A 8 19.07 4.61 -12.65
C ASN A 8 18.14 3.93 -13.68
N ILE A 9 17.14 4.66 -14.19
CA ILE A 9 16.36 4.21 -15.34
C ILE A 9 17.08 4.67 -16.60
N ASP A 10 17.23 3.75 -17.53
CA ASP A 10 17.80 4.02 -18.84
C ASP A 10 16.98 5.08 -19.62
N ASP A 11 17.66 5.99 -20.31
CA ASP A 11 17.04 7.07 -21.05
C ASP A 11 16.09 6.56 -22.15
N GLU A 12 16.39 5.40 -22.76
CA GLU A 12 15.54 4.78 -23.77
C GLU A 12 14.20 4.33 -23.15
N VAL A 13 14.24 3.79 -21.92
CA VAL A 13 13.04 3.38 -21.19
C VAL A 13 12.19 4.59 -20.84
N ILE A 14 12.81 5.69 -20.39
CA ILE A 14 12.11 6.95 -20.11
C ILE A 14 11.45 7.50 -21.38
N ALA A 15 12.15 7.47 -22.52
CA ALA A 15 11.61 7.90 -23.79
C ALA A 15 10.40 7.06 -24.21
N GLY A 16 10.50 5.73 -24.11
CA GLY A 16 9.40 4.83 -24.40
C GLY A 16 8.17 5.04 -23.51
N LEU A 17 8.38 5.31 -22.21
CA LEU A 17 7.29 5.63 -21.28
C LEU A 17 6.61 6.97 -21.62
N LYS A 18 7.39 7.99 -21.99
CA LYS A 18 6.85 9.29 -22.43
C LYS A 18 5.99 9.15 -23.69
N VAL A 19 6.42 8.33 -24.66
CA VAL A 19 5.63 8.05 -25.87
C VAL A 19 4.32 7.35 -25.49
N ARG A 20 4.37 6.31 -24.65
CA ARG A 20 3.17 5.60 -24.20
C ARG A 20 2.19 6.50 -23.46
N ALA A 21 2.69 7.38 -22.59
CA ALA A 21 1.85 8.37 -21.89
C ALA A 21 1.16 9.34 -22.86
N ARG A 22 1.89 9.83 -23.88
CA ARG A 22 1.32 10.68 -24.93
C ARG A 22 0.25 9.97 -25.74
N LEU A 23 0.48 8.71 -26.12
CA LEU A 23 -0.50 7.89 -26.85
C LEU A 23 -1.77 7.65 -26.02
N ALA A 24 -1.62 7.49 -24.70
CA ALA A 24 -2.74 7.36 -23.77
C ALA A 24 -3.42 8.70 -23.43
N GLY A 25 -2.90 9.84 -23.91
CA GLY A 25 -3.47 11.17 -23.66
C GLY A 25 -3.35 11.65 -22.21
N VAL A 26 -2.42 11.08 -21.43
CA VAL A 26 -2.23 11.40 -20.00
C VAL A 26 -0.81 11.85 -19.70
N SER A 27 -0.59 12.43 -18.51
CA SER A 27 0.76 12.76 -18.05
C SER A 27 1.57 11.49 -17.77
N LEU A 28 2.91 11.61 -17.83
CA LEU A 28 3.82 10.50 -17.51
C LEU A 28 3.61 9.99 -16.08
N GLU A 29 3.34 10.89 -15.12
CA GLU A 29 3.05 10.51 -13.73
C GLU A 29 1.78 9.66 -13.65
N THR A 30 0.69 10.12 -14.27
CA THR A 30 -0.59 9.38 -14.28
C THR A 30 -0.39 8.01 -14.92
N PHE A 31 0.27 7.96 -16.08
CA PHE A 31 0.59 6.70 -16.76
C PHE A 31 1.41 5.75 -15.88
N ALA A 32 2.46 6.25 -15.23
CA ALA A 32 3.30 5.45 -14.34
C ALA A 32 2.51 4.95 -13.12
N ARG A 33 1.71 5.81 -12.50
CA ARG A 33 0.85 5.47 -11.37
C ARG A 33 -0.15 4.37 -11.73
N ASP A 34 -0.83 4.49 -12.87
CA ASP A 34 -1.81 3.49 -13.29
C ASP A 34 -1.15 2.18 -13.71
N THR A 35 0.03 2.24 -14.33
CA THR A 35 0.85 1.05 -14.61
C THR A 35 1.25 0.33 -13.32
N LEU A 36 1.70 1.07 -12.29
CA LEU A 36 2.04 0.49 -10.99
C LEU A 36 0.82 -0.10 -10.30
N LYS A 37 -0.35 0.56 -10.36
CA LYS A 37 -1.60 0.01 -9.82
C LYS A 37 -2.03 -1.27 -10.52
N ALA A 38 -1.91 -1.31 -11.85
CA ALA A 38 -2.23 -2.49 -12.65
C ALA A 38 -1.27 -3.66 -12.38
N ALA A 39 -0.03 -3.36 -12.02
CA ALA A 39 0.97 -4.36 -11.60
C ALA A 39 0.87 -4.75 -10.12
N ALA A 40 0.12 -4.01 -9.30
CA ALA A 40 -0.04 -4.24 -7.87
C ALA A 40 -1.10 -5.28 -7.42
N PRO A 41 -2.00 -5.86 -8.25
CA PRO A 41 -2.90 -6.87 -7.72
C PRO A 41 -2.11 -8.14 -7.37
N LEU A 42 -2.03 -8.41 -6.06
CA LEU A 42 -1.49 -9.66 -5.54
C LEU A 42 -2.27 -10.84 -6.14
N ASN A 43 -1.55 -11.85 -6.63
CA ASN A 43 -2.19 -13.10 -7.02
C ASN A 43 -2.76 -13.84 -5.79
N GLY A 44 -3.57 -14.88 -6.01
CA GLY A 44 -4.25 -15.60 -4.92
C GLY A 44 -3.27 -16.11 -3.85
N ASP A 45 -2.15 -16.67 -4.27
CA ASP A 45 -1.08 -17.17 -3.39
C ASP A 45 -0.35 -16.04 -2.64
N GLU A 46 -0.10 -14.90 -3.27
CA GLU A 46 0.53 -13.75 -2.63
C GLU A 46 -0.36 -13.12 -1.56
N LYS A 47 -1.69 -13.13 -1.76
CA LYS A 47 -2.65 -12.72 -0.72
C LYS A 47 -2.63 -13.66 0.47
N LEU A 48 -2.57 -14.98 0.21
CA LEU A 48 -2.48 -15.98 1.27
C LEU A 48 -1.16 -15.86 2.04
N ALA A 49 -0.05 -15.60 1.34
CA ALA A 49 1.25 -15.36 1.97
C ALA A 49 1.24 -14.10 2.85
N LEU A 50 0.61 -13.01 2.38
CA LEU A 50 0.45 -11.78 3.16
C LEU A 50 -0.39 -12.02 4.43
N LEU A 51 -1.50 -12.76 4.31
CA LEU A 51 -2.35 -13.14 5.45
C LEU A 51 -1.59 -14.04 6.44
N ALA A 52 -0.80 -14.99 5.94
CA ALA A 52 0.02 -15.86 6.77
C ALA A 52 1.10 -15.07 7.53
N GLU A 53 1.77 -14.11 6.88
CA GLU A 53 2.70 -13.20 7.55
C GLU A 53 1.99 -12.36 8.61
N PHE A 54 0.82 -11.81 8.28
CA PHE A 54 0.03 -11.02 9.20
C PHE A 54 -0.40 -11.84 10.44
N HIS A 55 -0.91 -13.05 10.25
CA HIS A 55 -1.26 -13.96 11.35
C HIS A 55 -0.06 -14.35 12.20
N ARG A 56 1.12 -14.54 11.59
CA ARG A 56 2.36 -14.80 12.35
C ARG A 56 2.77 -13.60 13.21
N LYS A 57 2.57 -12.38 12.72
CA LYS A 57 3.02 -11.16 13.38
C LYS A 57 2.05 -10.64 14.43
N TYR A 58 0.75 -10.80 14.20
CA TYR A 58 -0.31 -10.21 15.03
C TYR A 58 -1.22 -11.24 15.70
N GLY A 59 -1.02 -12.53 15.44
CA GLY A 59 -1.93 -13.59 15.87
C GLY A 59 -3.17 -13.69 14.97
N PRO A 60 -4.05 -14.68 15.23
CA PRO A 60 -5.35 -14.73 14.56
C PRO A 60 -6.12 -13.44 14.85
N LEU A 61 -6.89 -12.96 13.87
CA LEU A 61 -7.84 -11.86 14.06
C LEU A 61 -9.00 -12.33 14.96
N THR A 62 -8.73 -12.48 16.25
CA THR A 62 -9.76 -12.66 17.25
C THR A 62 -10.11 -11.30 17.81
N VAL A 63 -11.39 -10.92 17.66
CA VAL A 63 -11.93 -9.76 18.37
C VAL A 63 -12.29 -10.25 19.77
N ASP A 64 -11.28 -10.61 20.57
CA ASP A 64 -11.49 -11.08 21.95
C ASP A 64 -11.99 -9.94 22.84
N THR A 65 -11.67 -8.70 22.49
CA THR A 65 -12.05 -7.51 23.24
C THR A 65 -13.18 -6.78 22.53
N PRO A 66 -14.35 -6.60 23.18
CA PRO A 66 -15.44 -5.87 22.56
C PRO A 66 -15.01 -4.41 22.31
N PRO A 67 -15.44 -3.80 21.19
CA PRO A 67 -14.94 -2.50 20.74
C PRO A 67 -15.17 -1.37 21.76
N GLU A 68 -16.17 -1.50 22.63
CA GLU A 68 -16.42 -0.59 23.76
C GLU A 68 -15.27 -0.55 24.78
N GLU A 69 -14.63 -1.69 25.04
CA GLU A 69 -13.52 -1.79 25.99
C GLU A 69 -12.25 -1.14 25.42
N MET A 70 -12.02 -1.31 24.11
CA MET A 70 -10.91 -0.67 23.40
C MET A 70 -11.02 0.86 23.44
N ILE A 71 -12.23 1.40 23.30
CA ILE A 71 -12.47 2.85 23.39
C ILE A 71 -12.25 3.35 24.81
N ARG A 72 -12.63 2.58 25.83
CA ARG A 72 -12.41 2.92 27.24
C ARG A 72 -10.91 2.95 27.57
N GLN A 73 -10.17 1.93 27.18
CA GLN A 73 -8.72 1.82 27.40
C GLN A 73 -7.96 2.97 26.71
N ALA A 74 -8.27 3.24 25.43
CA ALA A 74 -7.62 4.32 24.69
C ALA A 74 -7.88 5.72 25.27
N ARG A 75 -9.00 5.92 25.99
CA ARG A 75 -9.28 7.16 26.72
C ARG A 75 -8.49 7.23 28.03
N ALA A 76 -8.43 6.13 28.79
CA ALA A 76 -7.63 6.06 30.02
C ALA A 76 -6.14 6.31 29.75
N GLU A 77 -5.58 5.69 28.70
CA GLU A 77 -4.18 5.87 28.28
C GLU A 77 -3.83 7.29 27.80
N ARG A 78 -4.84 8.11 27.45
CA ARG A 78 -4.65 9.52 27.11
C ARG A 78 -4.68 10.41 28.34
N ASP A 79 -5.48 10.06 29.34
CA ASP A 79 -5.64 10.80 30.59
C ASP A 79 -4.39 10.66 31.48
N ASP A 80 -3.81 9.45 31.56
CA ASP A 80 -2.57 9.16 32.31
C ASP A 80 -1.30 9.83 31.75
N ARG A 81 -1.40 10.47 30.58
CA ARG A 81 -0.28 11.20 29.93
C ARG A 81 -0.30 12.71 30.19
N CYS A 82 -1.28 13.22 30.93
CA CYS A 82 -1.38 14.61 31.41
C CYS A 82 -0.94 14.71 32.88
#